data_AF-A0A399HZI2-F1
#
_entry.id   AF-A0A399HZI2-F1
#
_cell.length_a   1.000
_cell.length_b   1.000
_cell.length_c   1.000
_cell.angle_alpha   90.00
_cell.angle_beta   90.00
_cell.angle_gamma   90.00
#
_symmetry.space_group_name_H-M   'P 1'
#
loop_
_entity.id
_entity.type
_entity.pdbx_description
1 polymer ?
#
loop_
_entity_poly.entity_id
_entity_poly.type
_entity_poly.pdbx_seq_one_letter_code
_entity_poly.pdbx_strand_id
1 'polypeptide(L)'
;MFELLEKAILTGLGAAALSQKMAEEFVKDLKEKYKVSEDEGRAFLDRMQTMAKESKTKVAELAEAEVKKVIDRAGVVPRDEYDRLQKRVEELEKRLAQNEPGEPC
;
A
#
# COMPACT_ATOMS: atom_id res chain seq x y z
N MET A 1 -20.53 -10.18 -21.00
CA MET A 1 -21.10 -10.80 -19.77
C MET A 1 -20.02 -11.25 -18.79
N PHE A 2 -18.89 -11.78 -19.25
CA PHE A 2 -17.76 -12.13 -18.39
C PHE A 2 -17.21 -10.92 -17.58
N GLU A 3 -17.15 -9.73 -18.20
CA GLU A 3 -16.78 -8.47 -17.51
C GLU A 3 -17.75 -8.06 -16.38
N LEU A 4 -19.02 -8.43 -16.46
CA LEU A 4 -20.00 -8.15 -15.40
C LEU A 4 -19.75 -9.05 -14.20
N LEU A 5 -19.36 -10.31 -14.43
CA LEU A 5 -18.97 -11.24 -13.39
C LEU A 5 -17.65 -10.81 -12.73
N GLU A 6 -16.66 -10.41 -13.52
CA GLU A 6 -15.39 -9.84 -13.05
C GLU A 6 -15.62 -8.62 -12.16
N LYS A 7 -16.47 -7.68 -12.61
CA LYS A 7 -16.86 -6.50 -11.81
C LYS A 7 -17.65 -6.89 -10.55
N ALA A 8 -18.53 -7.88 -10.61
CA ALA A 8 -19.30 -8.35 -9.46
C ALA A 8 -18.41 -9.02 -8.40
N ILE A 9 -17.42 -9.82 -8.79
CA ILE A 9 -16.42 -10.42 -7.89
C ILE A 9 -15.58 -9.30 -7.24
N LEU A 10 -15.06 -8.37 -8.04
CA LEU A 10 -14.21 -7.27 -7.56
C LEU A 10 -14.95 -6.32 -6.60
N THR A 11 -16.25 -6.15 -6.80
CA THR A 11 -17.11 -5.32 -5.93
C THR A 11 -17.59 -6.11 -4.70
N GLY A 12 -17.78 -7.43 -4.84
CA GLY A 12 -18.32 -8.31 -3.80
C GLY A 12 -17.29 -8.84 -2.81
N LEU A 13 -15.99 -8.83 -3.15
CA LEU A 13 -14.91 -9.39 -2.33
C LEU A 13 -14.76 -8.74 -0.94
N GLY A 14 -15.37 -7.57 -0.72
CA GLY A 14 -15.36 -6.88 0.58
C GLY A 14 -16.66 -6.99 1.38
N ALA A 15 -17.81 -7.23 0.73
CA ALA A 15 -19.13 -7.10 1.37
C ALA A 15 -19.70 -8.41 1.91
N ALA A 16 -19.29 -9.56 1.35
CA ALA A 16 -19.68 -10.87 1.82
C ALA A 16 -18.40 -11.66 2.13
N ALA A 17 -18.13 -11.90 3.41
CA ALA A 17 -17.09 -12.84 3.83
C ALA A 17 -17.27 -14.14 3.03
N LEU A 18 -16.27 -14.49 2.22
CA LEU A 18 -16.24 -15.68 1.36
C LEU A 18 -16.56 -16.92 2.21
N SER A 19 -17.83 -17.31 2.27
CA SER A 19 -18.23 -18.56 2.90
C SER A 19 -17.90 -19.69 1.93
N GLN A 20 -17.44 -20.81 2.46
CA GLN A 20 -17.03 -21.96 1.64
C GLN A 20 -18.16 -22.44 0.71
N LYS A 21 -19.42 -22.36 1.18
CA LYS A 21 -20.61 -22.65 0.37
C LYS A 21 -20.82 -21.68 -0.81
N MET A 22 -20.64 -20.37 -0.60
CA MET A 22 -20.75 -19.39 -1.66
C MET A 22 -19.66 -19.57 -2.72
N ALA A 23 -18.44 -19.92 -2.30
CA ALA A 23 -17.34 -20.21 -3.21
C ALA A 23 -17.64 -21.46 -4.07
N GLU A 24 -18.18 -22.52 -3.46
CA GLU A 24 -18.53 -23.76 -4.16
C GLU A 24 -19.67 -23.55 -5.18
N GLU A 25 -20.75 -22.85 -4.80
CA GLU A 25 -21.83 -22.52 -5.74
C GLU A 25 -21.33 -21.65 -6.91
N PHE A 26 -20.45 -20.69 -6.64
CA PHE A 26 -19.89 -19.82 -7.66
C PHE A 26 -19.03 -20.58 -8.68
N VAL A 27 -18.18 -21.50 -8.22
CA VAL A 27 -17.37 -22.36 -9.10
C VAL A 27 -18.26 -23.29 -9.92
N LYS A 28 -19.35 -23.80 -9.33
CA LYS A 28 -20.31 -24.65 -10.03
C LYS A 28 -21.06 -23.86 -11.12
N ASP A 29 -21.54 -22.66 -10.80
CA ASP A 29 -22.20 -21.76 -11.74
C ASP A 29 -21.27 -21.34 -12.87
N LEU A 30 -19.99 -21.07 -12.57
CA LEU A 30 -18.95 -20.81 -13.57
C LEU A 30 -18.78 -21.98 -14.52
N LYS A 31 -18.73 -23.23 -14.03
CA LYS A 31 -18.60 -24.42 -14.89
C LYS A 31 -19.84 -24.74 -15.72
N GLU A 32 -21.03 -24.58 -15.14
CA GLU A 32 -22.30 -24.96 -15.78
C GLU A 32 -22.78 -23.90 -16.78
N LYS A 33 -22.69 -22.62 -16.42
CA LYS A 33 -23.21 -21.52 -17.24
C LYS A 33 -22.18 -20.97 -18.23
N TYR A 34 -20.89 -21.05 -17.89
CA TYR A 34 -19.81 -20.66 -18.78
C TYR A 34 -19.04 -21.91 -19.17
N LYS A 35 -19.26 -22.41 -20.38
CA LYS A 35 -18.30 -23.29 -21.06
C LYS A 35 -17.06 -22.48 -21.42
N VAL A 36 -16.33 -22.03 -20.40
CA VAL A 36 -15.09 -21.28 -20.57
C VAL A 36 -14.13 -22.21 -21.30
N SER A 37 -13.76 -21.85 -22.53
CA SER A 37 -12.69 -22.56 -23.21
C SER A 37 -11.39 -22.36 -22.43
N GLU A 38 -10.44 -23.30 -22.53
CA GLU A 38 -9.15 -23.13 -21.83
C GLU A 38 -8.48 -21.79 -22.16
N ASP A 39 -8.66 -21.29 -23.39
CA ASP A 39 -8.10 -20.03 -23.86
C ASP A 39 -8.74 -18.81 -23.18
N GLU A 40 -10.07 -18.80 -23.01
CA GLU A 40 -10.79 -17.73 -22.30
C GLU A 40 -10.45 -17.73 -20.80
N GLY A 41 -10.30 -18.91 -20.21
CA GLY A 41 -9.91 -19.07 -18.80
C GLY A 41 -8.48 -18.57 -18.55
N ARG A 42 -7.55 -18.88 -19.47
CA ARG A 42 -6.18 -18.35 -19.42
C ARG A 42 -6.15 -16.84 -19.56
N ALA A 43 -6.88 -16.28 -20.54
CA ALA A 43 -6.94 -14.83 -20.73
C ALA A 43 -7.52 -14.09 -19.52
N PHE A 44 -8.51 -14.68 -18.83
CA PHE A 44 -9.05 -14.12 -17.60
C PHE A 44 -8.07 -14.15 -16.44
N LEU A 45 -7.40 -15.29 -16.22
CA LEU A 45 -6.40 -15.42 -15.16
C LEU A 45 -5.25 -14.43 -15.34
N ASP A 46 -4.78 -14.23 -16.57
CA ASP A 46 -3.74 -13.24 -16.88
C ASP A 46 -4.19 -11.80 -16.59
N ARG A 47 -5.44 -11.45 -16.93
CA ARG A 47 -6.01 -10.14 -16.58
C ARG A 47 -6.13 -9.96 -15.08
N MET A 48 -6.63 -10.96 -14.35
CA MET A 48 -6.73 -10.90 -12.90
C MET A 48 -5.35 -10.74 -12.24
N GLN A 49 -4.34 -11.48 -12.69
CA GLN A 49 -2.98 -11.35 -12.16
C GLN A 49 -2.40 -9.95 -12.44
N THR A 50 -2.62 -9.42 -13.63
CA THR A 50 -2.15 -8.07 -14.01
C THR A 50 -2.84 -7.00 -13.15
N MET A 51 -4.17 -7.05 -13.05
CA MET A 51 -4.94 -6.13 -12.21
C MET A 51 -4.58 -6.25 -10.73
N ALA A 52 -4.33 -7.46 -10.22
CA ALA A 52 -3.91 -7.68 -8.85
C ALA A 52 -2.53 -7.06 -8.58
N LYS A 53 -1.57 -7.20 -9.50
CA LYS A 53 -0.25 -6.56 -9.40
C LYS A 53 -0.36 -5.04 -9.41
N GLU A 54 -1.11 -4.47 -10.34
CA GLU A 54 -1.33 -3.02 -10.42
C GLU A 54 -2.06 -2.47 -9.19
N SER A 55 -3.06 -3.20 -8.70
CA SER A 55 -3.83 -2.79 -7.51
C SER A 55 -2.98 -2.84 -6.25
N LYS A 56 -2.09 -3.84 -6.10
CA LYS A 56 -1.14 -3.90 -4.97
C LYS A 56 -0.25 -2.65 -4.91
N THR A 57 0.32 -2.23 -6.03
CA THR A 57 1.19 -1.05 -6.07
C THR A 57 0.41 0.22 -5.71
N LYS A 58 -0.76 0.43 -6.33
CA LYS A 58 -1.61 1.61 -6.04
C LYS A 58 -2.07 1.65 -4.59
N VAL A 59 -2.44 0.50 -4.01
CA VAL A 59 -2.85 0.42 -2.60
C VAL A 59 -1.67 0.70 -1.67
N ALA A 60 -0.47 0.21 -1.99
CA ALA A 60 0.73 0.49 -1.21
C ALA A 60 1.07 1.99 -1.23
N GLU A 61 1.04 2.63 -2.41
CA GLU A 61 1.27 4.07 -2.56
C GLU A 61 0.25 4.91 -1.79
N LEU A 62 -1.04 4.54 -1.85
CA LEU A 62 -2.10 5.22 -1.10
C LEU A 62 -1.91 5.08 0.42
N ALA A 63 -1.54 3.88 0.89
CA ALA A 63 -1.27 3.64 2.29
C ALA A 63 -0.05 4.45 2.78
N GLU A 64 1.03 4.48 2.01
CA GLU A 64 2.24 5.24 2.33
C GLU A 64 1.96 6.75 2.37
N ALA A 65 1.21 7.27 1.40
CA ALA A 65 0.80 8.66 1.37
C ALA A 65 -0.08 9.05 2.57
N GLU A 66 -1.00 8.17 2.98
CA GLU A 66 -1.87 8.44 4.12
C GLU A 66 -1.10 8.38 5.45
N VAL A 67 -0.20 7.41 5.62
CA VAL A 67 0.70 7.34 6.78
C VAL A 67 1.56 8.61 6.86
N LYS A 68 2.12 9.07 5.74
CA LYS A 68 2.92 10.30 5.72
C LYS A 68 2.11 11.52 6.17
N LYS A 69 0.87 11.68 5.67
CA LYS A 69 -0.03 12.76 6.13
C LYS A 69 -0.38 12.68 7.61
N VAL A 70 -0.47 11.47 8.18
CA VAL A 70 -0.73 11.30 9.62
C VAL A 70 0.49 11.71 10.43
N ILE A 71 1.69 11.31 10.00
CA ILE A 71 2.97 11.69 10.64
C ILE A 71 3.13 13.22 10.62
N ASP A 72 2.90 13.86 9.47
CA ASP A 72 2.97 15.31 9.30
C ASP A 72 1.98 16.04 10.23
N ARG A 73 0.73 15.55 10.32
CA ARG A 73 -0.31 16.12 11.21
C ARG A 73 -0.03 15.89 12.69
N ALA A 74 0.59 14.77 13.04
CA ALA A 74 0.94 14.44 14.42
C ALA A 74 2.16 15.23 14.92
N GLY A 75 2.85 15.96 14.03
CA GLY A 75 4.08 16.69 14.37
C GLY A 75 5.25 15.75 14.69
N VAL A 76 5.19 14.49 14.25
CA VAL A 76 6.24 13.50 14.47
C VAL A 76 7.22 13.62 13.31
N VAL A 77 8.50 13.85 13.61
CA VAL A 77 9.55 13.91 12.58
C VAL A 77 10.13 12.52 12.34
N PRO A 78 10.45 12.16 11.08
CA PRO A 78 11.21 10.96 10.77
C PRO A 78 12.54 10.91 11.53
N ARG A 79 12.97 9.70 11.93
CA ARG A 79 14.17 9.52 12.76
C ARG A 79 15.44 10.02 12.07
N ASP A 80 15.53 9.83 10.76
CA ASP A 80 16.65 10.26 9.94
C ASP A 80 16.74 11.80 9.81
N GLU A 81 15.61 12.50 9.81
CA GLU A 81 15.58 13.97 9.86
C GLU A 81 16.02 14.48 11.23
N TYR A 82 15.55 13.83 12.31
CA TYR A 82 15.98 14.14 13.68
C TYR A 82 17.49 13.96 13.86
N ASP A 83 18.04 12.81 13.46
CA ASP A 83 19.48 12.53 13.62
C ASP A 83 20.34 13.50 12.78
N ARG A 84 19.84 13.94 11.60
CA ARG A 84 20.48 14.99 10.80
C ARG A 84 20.49 16.34 11.51
N LEU A 85 19.37 16.72 12.13
CA LEU A 85 19.27 17.95 12.90
C LEU A 85 20.21 17.89 14.12
N GLN A 86 20.22 16.78 14.85
CA GLN A 86 21.09 16.57 16.00
C GLN A 86 22.57 16.74 15.64
N LYS A 87 23.05 16.12 14.56
CA LYS A 87 24.44 16.28 14.10
C LYS A 87 24.79 17.73 13.77
N ARG A 88 23.87 18.46 13.12
CA ARG A 88 24.07 19.89 12.81
C ARG A 88 24.15 20.72 14.08
N VAL A 89 23.32 20.42 15.08
CA VAL A 89 23.36 21.09 16.39
C VAL A 89 24.70 20.82 17.09
N GLU A 90 25.13 19.57 17.18
CA GLU A 90 26.41 19.19 17.78
C GLU A 90 27.61 19.88 17.10
N GLU A 91 27.58 20.03 15.77
CA GLU A 91 28.63 20.72 15.03
C GLU A 91 28.62 22.23 15.29
N LEU A 92 27.44 22.85 15.41
CA LEU A 92 27.30 24.25 15.77
C LEU A 92 27.77 24.51 17.21
N GLU A 93 27.39 23.65 18.16
CA GLU A 93 27.83 23.72 19.56
C GLU A 93 29.36 23.62 19.67
N LYS A 94 29.98 22.68 18.96
CA LYS A 94 31.45 22.56 18.90
C LYS A 94 32.12 23.81 18.35
N ARG A 95 31.54 24.42 17.31
CA ARG A 95 32.06 25.65 16.70
C ARG A 95 31.91 26.85 17.64
N LEU A 96 30.82 26.95 18.39
CA LEU A 96 30.64 28.00 19.39
C LEU A 96 31.62 27.84 20.55
N ALA A 97 31.80 26.63 21.07
CA ALA A 97 32.79 26.34 22.12
C ALA A 97 34.25 26.65 21.71
N GLN A 98 34.57 26.60 20.41
CA GLN A 98 35.87 26.99 19.87
C GLN A 98 36.01 28.50 19.64
N ASN A 99 34.90 29.25 19.61
CA ASN A 99 34.86 30.68 19.30
C ASN A 99 34.51 31.56 20.51
N GLU A 100 34.26 31.01 21.71
CA GLU A 100 34.23 31.80 22.95
C GLU A 100 35.69 32.11 23.39
N PRO A 101 36.17 33.36 23.27
CA PRO A 101 37.40 33.76 23.93
C PRO A 101 37.10 33.78 25.43
N GLY A 102 37.87 33.02 26.21
CA GLY A 102 37.65 32.91 27.65
C GLY A 102 37.40 34.26 28.31
N GLU A 103 36.27 34.37 29.01
CA GLU A 103 36.05 35.44 29.98
C GLU A 103 37.20 35.36 31.00
N PRO A 104 38.07 36.38 31.11
CA PRO A 104 38.92 36.51 32.28
C PRO A 104 38.00 36.85 33.45
N CYS A 105 38.12 36.07 34.53
CA CYS A 105 37.50 36.38 35.82
C CYS A 105 37.82 37.81 36.30
#